data_AF-A0AAW2XNG3-F1
#
_entry.id   AF-A0AAW2XNG3-F1
#
_cell.length_a   1.000
_cell.length_b   1.000
_cell.length_c   1.000
_cell.angle_alpha   90.00
_cell.angle_beta   90.00
_cell.angle_gamma   90.00
#
_symmetry.space_group_name_H-M   'P 1'
#
loop_
_entity.id
_entity.type
_entity.pdbx_description
1 polymer ?
#
loop_
_entity_poly.entity_id
_entity_poly.type
_entity_poly.pdbx_seq_one_letter_code
_entity_poly.pdbx_strand_id
1 'polypeptide(L)'
;MKKKVPFEWDEACDKAFKSIKSYLMKPPVLVAPVHGRPLILYVAAQERSVGILLAQKNDEGKENALYYLSRTMTPNELKIHLLKNYV
;
A
#
# COMPACT_ATOMS: atom_id res chain seq x y z
N MET A 1 -10.78 12.55 7.15
CA MET A 1 -12.13 13.14 7.33
C MET A 1 -11.98 14.59 7.75
N LYS A 2 -12.73 15.50 7.12
CA LYS A 2 -12.76 16.90 7.60
C LYS A 2 -13.56 16.95 8.89
N LYS A 3 -13.03 17.63 9.91
CA LYS A 3 -13.77 17.86 11.17
C LYS A 3 -15.08 18.58 10.84
N LYS A 4 -16.17 18.23 11.54
CA LYS A 4 -17.53 18.82 11.40
C LYS A 4 -18.26 18.56 10.08
N VAL A 5 -17.80 17.62 9.26
CA VAL A 5 -18.59 17.11 8.13
C VAL A 5 -19.36 15.88 8.64
N PRO A 6 -20.70 15.84 8.51
CA PRO A 6 -21.47 14.64 8.82
C PRO A 6 -20.90 13.45 8.04
N PHE A 7 -20.59 12.37 8.75
CA PHE A 7 -20.09 11.13 8.17
C PHE A 7 -20.97 10.00 8.69
N GLU A 8 -21.64 9.32 7.77
CA GLU A 8 -22.44 8.15 8.08
C GLU A 8 -21.55 6.91 8.00
N TRP A 9 -21.47 6.16 9.09
CA TRP A 9 -20.78 4.88 9.12
C TRP A 9 -21.76 3.80 8.64
N ASP A 10 -21.63 3.41 7.38
CA ASP A 10 -22.47 2.40 6.76
C ASP A 10 -21.89 0.97 6.89
N GLU A 11 -22.63 0.00 6.37
CA GLU A 11 -22.21 -1.41 6.39
C GLU A 11 -20.92 -1.65 5.59
N ALA A 12 -20.71 -0.91 4.50
CA ALA A 12 -19.49 -1.01 3.70
C ALA A 12 -18.26 -0.55 4.50
N CYS A 13 -18.39 0.54 5.26
CA CYS A 13 -17.37 1.05 6.17
C CYS A 13 -17.04 0.02 7.26
N ASP A 14 -18.07 -0.56 7.89
CA ASP A 14 -17.88 -1.59 8.92
C ASP A 14 -17.15 -2.82 8.39
N LYS A 15 -17.57 -3.32 7.22
CA LYS A 15 -16.95 -4.48 6.55
C LYS A 15 -15.50 -4.19 6.19
N ALA A 16 -15.21 -3.02 5.61
CA ALA A 16 -13.86 -2.61 5.26
C ALA A 16 -12.96 -2.51 6.51
N PHE A 17 -13.46 -1.88 7.58
CA PHE A 17 -12.73 -1.74 8.83
C PHE A 17 -12.43 -3.10 9.49
N LYS A 18 -13.43 -3.99 9.57
CA LYS A 18 -13.25 -5.35 10.10
C LYS A 18 -12.25 -6.17 9.29
N SER A 19 -12.29 -6.05 7.95
CA SER A 19 -11.32 -6.70 7.06
C SER A 19 -9.89 -6.24 7.35
N ILE A 20 -9.67 -4.91 7.41
CA ILE A 20 -8.36 -4.33 7.72
C ILE A 20 -7.90 -4.77 9.11
N LYS A 21 -8.79 -4.74 10.12
CA LYS A 21 -8.48 -5.20 11.47
C LYS A 21 -8.04 -6.66 11.47
N SER A 22 -8.78 -7.55 10.80
CA SER A 22 -8.45 -8.97 10.70
C SER A 22 -7.08 -9.21 10.05
N TYR A 23 -6.79 -8.49 8.96
CA TYR A 23 -5.49 -8.55 8.30
C TYR A 23 -4.36 -8.11 9.24
N LEU A 24 -4.53 -6.97 9.93
CA LEU A 24 -3.51 -6.43 10.84
C LEU A 24 -3.32 -7.25 12.12
N MET A 25 -4.30 -8.07 12.51
CA MET A 25 -4.14 -9.03 13.62
C MET A 25 -3.16 -10.16 13.29
N LYS A 26 -2.85 -10.38 12.01
CA LYS A 26 -1.82 -11.32 11.54
C LYS A 26 -0.78 -10.56 10.74
N PRO A 27 -0.01 -9.64 11.37
CA PRO A 27 0.90 -8.80 10.62
C PRO A 27 1.94 -9.68 9.91
N PRO A 28 2.21 -9.44 8.62
CA PRO A 28 3.33 -10.09 7.96
C PRO A 28 4.61 -9.72 8.72
N VAL A 29 5.48 -10.71 8.97
CA VAL A 29 6.75 -10.48 9.66
C VAL A 29 7.62 -9.63 8.74
N LEU A 30 7.76 -8.35 9.09
CA LEU A 30 8.71 -7.45 8.46
C LEU A 30 10.10 -7.74 9.01
N VAL A 31 11.09 -7.76 8.13
CA VAL A 31 12.49 -7.98 8.50
C VAL A 31 13.25 -6.67 8.31
N ALA A 32 14.23 -6.41 9.18
CA ALA A 32 15.12 -5.28 8.99
C ALA A 32 15.93 -5.43 7.68
N PRO A 33 16.16 -4.33 6.93
CA PRO A 33 17.00 -4.38 5.75
C PRO A 33 18.43 -4.79 6.12
N VAL A 34 19.06 -5.62 5.28
CA VAL A 34 20.46 -6.00 5.46
C VAL A 34 21.30 -5.15 4.52
N HIS A 35 22.21 -4.37 5.10
CA HIS A 35 23.07 -3.49 4.33
C HIS A 35 23.87 -4.26 3.27
N GLY A 36 24.00 -3.67 2.07
CA GLY A 36 24.76 -4.26 0.95
C GLY A 36 24.01 -5.33 0.16
N ARG A 37 22.78 -5.71 0.54
CA ARG A 37 21.96 -6.64 -0.25
C ARG A 37 21.04 -5.90 -1.24
N PRO A 38 20.82 -6.45 -2.44
CA PRO A 38 19.89 -5.85 -3.40
C PRO A 38 18.46 -5.80 -2.86
N LEU A 39 17.82 -4.66 -3.07
CA LEU A 39 16.41 -4.45 -2.76
C LEU A 39 15.54 -4.79 -3.97
N ILE A 40 14.36 -5.35 -3.69
CA ILE A 40 13.32 -5.64 -4.68
C ILE A 40 12.16 -4.71 -4.41
N LEU A 41 11.75 -3.94 -5.41
CA LEU A 41 10.66 -2.98 -5.31
C LEU A 41 9.45 -3.48 -6.10
N TYR A 42 8.37 -3.81 -5.40
CA TYR A 42 7.07 -4.05 -6.00
C TYR A 42 6.24 -2.77 -5.93
N VAL A 43 5.63 -2.39 -7.06
CA VAL A 43 4.74 -1.23 -7.15
C VAL A 43 3.41 -1.69 -7.73
N ALA A 44 2.33 -1.32 -7.06
CA ALA A 44 0.97 -1.53 -7.53
C ALA A 44 0.25 -0.19 -7.58
N ALA A 45 -0.41 0.12 -8.69
CA ALA A 45 -1.19 1.33 -8.84
C ALA A 45 -2.68 0.98 -8.99
N GLN A 46 -3.53 1.75 -8.34
CA GLN A 46 -4.97 1.80 -8.58
C GLN A 46 -5.33 3.18 -9.14
N GLU A 47 -6.59 3.37 -9.54
CA GLU A 47 -7.07 4.62 -10.14
C GLU A 47 -6.67 5.87 -9.36
N ARG A 48 -6.63 5.78 -8.01
CA ARG A 48 -6.37 6.94 -7.13
C ARG A 48 -5.24 6.77 -6.13
N SER A 49 -4.53 5.65 -6.16
CA SER A 49 -3.53 5.34 -5.13
C SER A 49 -2.39 4.53 -5.71
N VAL A 50 -1.25 4.60 -5.03
CA VAL A 50 -0.09 3.76 -5.30
C VAL A 50 0.32 3.06 -4.01
N GLY A 51 0.55 1.77 -4.12
CA GLY A 51 1.12 0.91 -3.09
C GLY A 51 2.49 0.42 -3.51
N ILE A 52 3.36 0.24 -2.53
CA ILE A 52 4.74 -0.19 -2.68
C ILE A 52 5.04 -1.24 -1.61
N LEU A 53 5.71 -2.31 -2.01
CA LEU A 53 6.35 -3.27 -1.11
C LEU A 53 7.85 -3.28 -1.41
N LEU A 54 8.66 -3.00 -0.38
CA LEU A 54 10.10 -3.20 -0.43
C LEU A 54 10.42 -4.56 0.15
N ALA A 55 11.12 -5.39 -0.60
CA ALA A 55 11.51 -6.74 -0.21
C ALA A 55 13.00 -6.97 -0.42
N GLN A 56 13.52 -8.04 0.18
CA GLN A 56 14.90 -8.45 0.03
C GLN A 56 14.99 -9.97 0.15
N LYS A 57 15.89 -10.61 -0.62
CA LYS A 57 16.14 -12.04 -0.46
C LYS A 57 16.98 -12.31 0.80
N ASN A 58 16.57 -13.33 1.56
CA ASN A 58 17.32 -13.90 2.66
C ASN A 58 18.41 -14.85 2.14
N ASP A 59 19.15 -15.47 3.06
CA ASP A 59 20.23 -16.41 2.73
C ASP A 59 19.75 -17.69 2.03
N GLU A 60 18.47 -18.03 2.18
CA GLU A 60 17.81 -19.16 1.51
C GLU A 60 17.26 -18.78 0.12
N GLY A 61 17.47 -17.53 -0.33
CA GLY A 61 16.94 -17.02 -1.59
C GLY A 61 15.45 -16.66 -1.57
N LYS A 62 14.78 -16.75 -0.41
CA LYS A 62 13.39 -16.38 -0.20
C LYS A 62 13.25 -14.88 0.04
N GLU A 63 12.23 -14.27 -0.53
CA GLU A 63 11.93 -12.85 -0.33
C GLU A 63 11.25 -12.59 1.01
N ASN A 64 11.83 -11.67 1.77
CA ASN A 64 11.26 -11.12 2.99
C ASN A 64 10.80 -9.70 2.72
N ALA A 65 9.60 -9.37 3.19
CA ALA A 65 9.10 -8.01 3.18
C ALA A 65 9.87 -7.17 4.21
N LEU A 66 10.28 -5.97 3.81
CA LEU A 66 10.95 -4.98 4.66
C LEU A 66 9.96 -3.89 5.06
N TYR A 67 9.26 -3.30 4.08
CA TYR A 67 8.33 -2.21 4.29
C TYR A 67 7.17 -2.23 3.30
N TYR A 68 5.99 -1.82 3.77
CA TYR A 68 4.85 -1.48 2.93
C TYR A 68 4.60 0.02 3.00
N LEU A 69 4.46 0.68 1.85
CA LEU A 69 4.08 2.08 1.77
C LEU A 69 2.89 2.20 0.82
N SER A 70 1.90 3.00 1.20
CA SER A 70 0.82 3.37 0.30
C SER A 70 0.45 4.83 0.47
N ARG A 71 0.06 5.47 -0.62
CA ARG A 71 -0.44 6.84 -0.61
C ARG A 71 -1.47 7.07 -1.69
N THR A 72 -2.35 8.03 -1.43
CA THR A 72 -3.22 8.59 -2.47
C THR A 72 -2.37 9.45 -3.42
N MET A 73 -2.69 9.39 -4.71
CA MET A 73 -2.06 10.24 -5.71
C MET A 73 -2.55 11.69 -5.57
N THR A 74 -1.67 12.64 -5.86
CA THR A 74 -2.02 14.06 -5.95
C THR A 74 -2.87 14.32 -7.21
N PRO A 75 -3.65 15.42 -7.25
CA PRO A 75 -4.44 15.76 -8.44
C PRO A 75 -3.61 15.82 -9.74
N ASN A 76 -2.37 16.30 -9.65
CA ASN A 76 -1.47 16.37 -10.81
C ASN A 76 -1.03 14.98 -11.29
N GLU A 77 -0.73 14.06 -10.36
CA GLU A 77 -0.38 12.67 -10.68
C GLU A 77 -1.56 11.92 -11.32
N LEU A 78 -2.79 12.13 -10.82
CA LEU A 78 -4.01 11.57 -11.40
C LEU A 78 -4.23 12.05 -12.83
N LYS A 79 -4.02 13.34 -13.10
CA LYS A 79 -4.16 13.91 -14.45
C LYS A 79 -3.18 13.26 -15.43
N ILE A 80 -1.92 13.07 -15.03
CA ILE A 80 -0.93 12.39 -15.86
C ILE A 80 -1.31 10.92 -16.10
N HIS A 81 -1.79 10.21 -15.07
CA HIS A 81 -2.22 8.83 -15.19
C HIS A 81 -3.37 8.68 -16.20
N LEU A 82 -4.39 9.54 -16.12
CA LEU A 82 -5.50 9.54 -17.06
C LEU A 82 -5.00 9.78 -18.48
N LEU A 83 -4.19 10.82 -18.71
CA LEU A 83 -3.66 11.14 -20.05
C LEU A 83 -2.86 10.00 -20.68
N LYS A 84 -2.11 9.23 -19.89
CA LYS A 84 -1.34 8.07 -20.37
C LYS A 84 -2.20 6.87 -20.75
N ASN A 85 -3.44 6.77 -20.25
CA ASN A 85 -4.37 5.70 -20.58
C ASN A 85 -5.25 6.01 -21.81
N TYR A 86 -5.13 7.21 -22.39
CA TYR A 86 -5.87 7.65 -23.59
C TYR A 86 -5.00 7.70 -24.88
N VAL A 87 -3.74 7.26 -24.82
CA VAL A 87 -2.81 7.13 -25.95
C VAL A 87 -2.47 5.65 -26.11
#